data_AF-A0A3N5U970-F1
#
_entry.id   AF-A0A3N5U970-F1
#
_cell.length_a   1.000
_cell.length_b   1.000
_cell.length_c   1.000
_cell.angle_alpha   90.00
_cell.angle_beta   90.00
_cell.angle_gamma   90.00
#
_symmetry.space_group_name_H-M   'P 1'
#
loop_
_entity.id
_entity.type
_entity.pdbx_description
1 polymer ?
#
loop_
_entity_poly.entity_id
_entity_poly.type
_entity_poly.pdbx_seq_one_letter_code
_entity_poly.pdbx_strand_id
1 'polypeptide(L)' 'MLEKIISGGQTGADRAALDVAIERGIPHGGWLPKGRKSEAGRLPAKYQLKGSPLAAF' A
#
# COMPACT_ATOMS: atom_id res chain seq x y z
N MET A 1 -0.59 4.17 -21.20
CA MET A 1 0.40 4.71 -20.23
C MET A 1 -0.07 4.33 -18.83
N LEU A 2 0.83 4.06 -17.88
CA LEU A 2 0.42 3.60 -16.54
C LEU A 2 0.09 4.81 -15.66
N GLU A 3 -1.15 4.91 -15.19
CA GLU A 3 -1.63 6.10 -14.46
C GLU A 3 -1.39 6.02 -12.96
N LYS A 4 -1.62 4.85 -12.35
CA LYS A 4 -1.51 4.66 -10.90
C LYS A 4 -1.36 3.18 -10.52
N ILE A 5 -0.57 2.90 -9.48
CA ILE A 5 -0.48 1.59 -8.83
C ILE A 5 -1.37 1.55 -7.58
N ILE A 6 -2.23 0.53 -7.47
CA ILE A 6 -3.08 0.31 -6.29
C ILE A 6 -2.71 -1.02 -5.65
N SER A 7 -2.44 -1.01 -4.34
CA SER A 7 -2.04 -2.22 -3.58
C SER A 7 -2.56 -2.20 -2.14
N GLY A 8 -2.72 -3.38 -1.54
CA GLY A 8 -3.09 -3.55 -0.13
C GLY A 8 -1.96 -3.23 0.86
N GLY A 9 -0.72 -3.09 0.38
CA GLY A 9 0.44 -2.81 1.22
C GLY A 9 0.82 -3.94 2.16
N GLN A 10 0.41 -5.18 1.87
CA GLN A 10 0.95 -6.38 2.53
C GLN A 10 2.40 -6.65 2.11
N THR A 11 2.98 -7.73 2.65
CA THR A 11 4.28 -8.27 2.26
C THR A 11 4.30 -8.77 0.80
N GLY A 12 5.51 -9.07 0.30
CA GLY A 12 5.68 -9.66 -1.04
C GLY A 12 5.33 -8.69 -2.17
N ALA A 13 4.47 -9.15 -3.09
CA ALA A 13 4.15 -8.43 -4.33
C ALA A 13 3.55 -7.04 -4.08
N ASP A 14 2.72 -6.91 -3.03
CA ASP A 14 2.09 -5.64 -2.66
C ASP A 14 3.12 -4.55 -2.34
N ARG A 15 4.08 -4.90 -1.48
CA ARG A 15 5.16 -3.98 -1.11
C ARG A 15 6.09 -3.69 -2.28
N ALA A 16 6.41 -4.70 -3.09
CA ALA A 16 7.25 -4.54 -4.28
C ALA A 16 6.61 -3.56 -5.28
N ALA A 17 5.30 -3.66 -5.53
CA ALA A 17 4.59 -2.75 -6.42
C ALA A 17 4.66 -1.30 -5.93
N LEU A 18 4.51 -1.08 -4.62
CA LEU A 18 4.61 0.24 -4.02
C LEU A 18 6.03 0.81 -4.03
N ASP A 19 7.05 -0.04 -3.82
CA ASP A 19 8.45 0.37 -3.90
C ASP A 19 8.82 0.79 -5.34
N VAL A 20 8.41 0.01 -6.35
CA VAL A 20 8.59 0.36 -7.77
C VAL A 20 7.87 1.67 -8.10
N ALA A 21 6.66 1.87 -7.58
CA ALA A 21 5.92 3.10 -7.82
C ALA A 21 6.66 4.33 -7.30
N ILE A 22 7.22 4.25 -6.09
CA ILE A 22 8.02 5.33 -5.49
C ILE A 22 9.30 5.56 -6.30
N GLU A 23 10.04 4.49 -6.63
CA GLU A 23 11.30 4.58 -7.37
C GLU A 23 11.10 5.21 -8.75
N ARG A 24 9.99 4.91 -9.41
CA ARG A 24 9.69 5.36 -10.78
C ARG A 24 8.85 6.64 -10.83
N GLY A 25 8.52 7.23 -9.68
CA GLY A 25 7.66 8.41 -9.60
C GLY A 25 6.23 8.18 -10.12
N ILE A 26 5.78 6.91 -10.12
CA ILE A 26 4.43 6.54 -10.55
C ILE A 26 3.48 6.83 -9.39
N PRO A 27 2.34 7.51 -9.63
CA PRO A 27 1.33 7.68 -8.61
C PRO A 27 0.93 6.34 -7.99
N HIS A 28 0.76 6.27 -6.67
CA HIS A 28 0.34 5.05 -6.00
C HIS A 28 -0.68 5.30 -4.88
N GLY A 29 -1.34 4.24 -4.44
CA GLY A 29 -2.27 4.28 -3.33
C GLY A 29 -2.87 2.91 -3.02
N GLY A 30 -3.94 2.89 -2.25
CA GLY A 30 -4.67 1.68 -1.90
C GLY A 30 -5.18 1.70 -0.47
N TRP A 31 -5.54 0.54 0.06
CA TRP A 31 -6.23 0.40 1.34
C TRP A 31 -5.51 -0.58 2.26
N LEU A 32 -5.32 -0.16 3.49
CA LEU A 32 -4.82 -1.00 4.58
C LEU A 32 -5.94 -1.35 5.56
N PRO A 33 -5.90 -2.54 6.18
CA PRO A 33 -6.72 -2.83 7.35
C PRO A 33 -6.38 -1.89 8.51
N LYS A 34 -7.35 -1.75 9.42
CA LYS A 34 -7.28 -0.82 10.55
C LYS A 34 -5.95 -0.96 11.31
N GLY A 35 -5.26 0.16 11.51
CA GLY A 35 -3.97 0.21 12.21
C GLY A 35 -2.73 0.03 11.32
N ARG A 36 -2.87 0.01 9.99
CA ARG A 36 -1.74 -0.20 9.04
C ARG A 36 -0.97 -1.51 9.33
N LYS A 37 -1.70 -2.57 9.68
CA LYS A 37 -1.12 -3.87 9.96
C LYS A 37 -0.75 -4.59 8.66
N SER A 38 0.48 -5.05 8.58
CA SER A 38 0.97 -6.06 7.64
C SER A 38 1.61 -7.21 8.44
N GLU A 39 1.91 -8.34 7.80
CA GLU A 39 2.64 -9.44 8.45
C GLU A 39 4.02 -9.00 8.97
N ALA A 40 4.64 -8.02 8.33
CA ALA A 40 5.90 -7.41 8.74
C ALA A 40 5.73 -6.29 9.80
N GLY A 41 4.54 -6.16 10.38
CA GLY A 41 4.21 -5.11 11.34
C GLY A 41 3.64 -3.86 10.68
N ARG A 42 3.90 -2.68 11.28
CA ARG A 42 3.32 -1.42 10.82
C ARG A 42 3.92 -0.98 9.49
N LEU A 43 3.08 -0.72 8.50
CA LEU A 43 3.55 -0.26 7.20
C LEU A 43 4.19 1.16 7.29
N PRO A 44 5.37 1.38 6.69
CA PRO A 44 6.03 2.69 6.64
C PRO A 44 5.16 3.82 6.07
N ALA A 45 5.34 5.05 6.58
CA ALA A 45 4.55 6.22 6.18
C ALA A 45 4.80 6.69 4.74
N LYS A 46 5.87 6.22 4.08
CA LYS A 46 6.20 6.57 2.68
C LYS A 46 5.14 6.09 1.68
N TYR A 47 4.35 5.08 2.04
CA TYR A 47 3.30 4.55 1.18
C TYR A 47 1.98 5.30 1.40
N GLN A 48 1.44 5.92 0.35
CA GLN A 48 0.24 6.75 0.41
C GLN A 48 -1.05 5.92 0.41
N LEU A 49 -1.22 5.06 1.42
CA LEU A 49 -2.37 4.18 1.59
C LEU A 49 -3.40 4.78 2.56
N LYS A 50 -4.68 4.62 2.22
CA LYS A 50 -5.83 5.01 3.04
C LYS A 50 -6.23 3.86 3.97
N GLY A 51 -6.84 4.18 5.10
CA GLY A 51 -7.50 3.16 5.92
C GLY A 51 -8.73 2.62 5.17
N SER A 52 -8.92 1.30 5.15
CA SER A 52 -10.17 0.73 4.64
C SER A 52 -11.36 1.22 5.49
N PRO A 53 -12.46 1.69 4.87
CA PRO A 53 -13.68 2.08 5.58
C PRO A 53 -14.46 0.88 6.14
N LEU A 54 -14.22 -0.33 5.62
CA LEU A 54 -14.82 -1.55 6.13
C LEU A 54 -13.90 -2.14 7.21
N ALA A 55 -14.40 -2.10 8.44
CA ALA A 55 -13.81 -2.85 9.54
C ALA A 55 -13.78 -4.34 9.16
N ALA A 56 -12.65 -4.99 9.37
CA ALA A 56 -12.52 -6.43 9.22
C ALA A 56 -13.66 -7.12 10.01
N PHE A 57 -14.37 -8.04 9.34
CA PHE A 57 -15.29 -8.98 9.98
C PHE A 57 -14.56 -9.81 11.03
#